data_AF-A0A3T0I001-F1
#
_entry.id   AF-A0A3T0I001-F1
#
_cell.length_a   1.000
_cell.length_b   1.000
_cell.length_c   1.000
_cell.angle_alpha   90.00
_cell.angle_beta   90.00
_cell.angle_gamma   90.00
#
_symmetry.space_group_name_H-M   'P 1'
#
loop_
_entity.id
_entity.type
_entity.pdbx_description
1 polymer ?
#
loop_
_entity_poly.entity_id
_entity_poly.type
_entity_poly.pdbx_seq_one_letter_code
_entity_poly.pdbx_strand_id
1 'polypeptide(L)'
;MMKTDSIARRILGWKLNRWDRWYDGEKGVFIHDADFQPEQNLNHAMLIVDRLEEMGFTYTVKGVSRVCFNEICATGETLAHAITNAAYSIVEHHSTADSTRMWQKMC
;
A
#
# COMPACT_ATOMS: atom_id res chain seq x y z
N MET A 1 -7.71 2.30 -9.91
CA MET A 1 -6.66 3.11 -10.57
C MET A 1 -6.04 4.15 -9.64
N MET A 2 -6.80 5.12 -9.06
CA MET A 2 -6.22 6.10 -8.12
C MET A 2 -5.65 5.46 -6.83
N LYS A 3 -6.33 4.45 -6.28
CA LYS A 3 -5.87 3.77 -5.06
C LYS A 3 -4.53 3.07 -5.27
N THR A 4 -4.45 2.22 -6.29
CA THR A 4 -3.25 1.48 -6.65
C THR A 4 -2.07 2.42 -6.96
N ASP A 5 -2.28 3.50 -7.72
CA ASP A 5 -1.22 4.47 -8.00
C ASP A 5 -0.72 5.15 -6.73
N SER A 6 -1.64 5.55 -5.85
CA SER A 6 -1.30 6.19 -4.57
C SER A 6 -0.48 5.25 -3.69
N ILE A 7 -0.87 3.98 -3.61
CA ILE A 7 -0.14 2.94 -2.86
C ILE A 7 1.23 2.67 -3.48
N ALA A 8 1.30 2.45 -4.80
CA ALA A 8 2.55 2.18 -5.50
C ALA A 8 3.57 3.29 -5.28
N ARG A 9 3.14 4.55 -5.30
CA ARG A 9 4.03 5.70 -5.14
C ARG A 9 4.40 6.02 -3.70
N ARG A 10 3.45 5.87 -2.76
CA ARG A 10 3.63 6.33 -1.37
C ARG A 10 4.12 5.24 -0.43
N ILE A 11 3.70 4.00 -0.64
CA ILE A 11 4.09 2.86 0.19
C ILE A 11 5.24 2.11 -0.48
N LEU A 12 5.06 1.69 -1.73
CA LEU A 12 6.10 0.91 -2.44
C LEU A 12 7.25 1.77 -2.95
N GLY A 13 7.06 3.10 -3.03
CA GLY A 13 8.10 4.04 -3.47
C GLY A 13 8.38 3.99 -4.97
N TRP A 14 7.54 3.33 -5.76
CA TRP A 14 7.71 3.24 -7.20
C TRP A 14 7.44 4.58 -7.87
N LYS A 15 8.24 4.88 -8.90
CA LYS A 15 8.11 6.14 -9.64
C LYS A 15 7.20 5.94 -10.84
N LEU A 16 6.26 6.86 -11.04
CA LEU A 16 5.46 6.88 -12.27
C LEU A 16 6.40 7.10 -13.46
N ASN A 17 6.43 6.13 -14.38
CA ASN A 17 7.27 6.19 -15.57
C ASN A 17 6.44 6.53 -16.81
N ARG A 18 5.26 5.91 -16.93
CA ARG A 18 4.25 6.16 -17.97
C ARG A 18 2.86 5.93 -17.36
N TRP A 19 1.81 6.39 -18.04
CA TRP A 19 0.41 6.24 -17.60
C TRP A 19 -0.01 4.80 -17.23
N ASP A 20 0.66 3.77 -17.76
CA ASP A 20 0.40 2.35 -17.56
C ASP A 20 1.48 1.62 -16.74
N ARG A 21 2.51 2.34 -16.27
CA ARG A 21 3.74 1.69 -15.77
C ARG A 21 4.44 2.49 -14.68
N TRP A 22 4.84 1.77 -13.64
CA TRP A 22 5.76 2.26 -12.62
C TRP A 22 7.16 1.68 -12.79
N TYR A 23 8.16 2.37 -12.24
CA TYR A 23 9.52 1.90 -12.12
C TYR A 23 9.86 1.65 -10.66
N ASP A 24 10.23 0.42 -10.35
CA ASP A 24 10.79 0.02 -9.07
C ASP A 24 12.29 0.31 -9.06
N GLY A 25 12.69 1.33 -8.31
CA GLY A 25 14.09 1.73 -8.21
C GLY A 25 14.97 0.77 -7.41
N GLU A 26 14.39 -0.04 -6.53
CA GLU A 26 15.12 -1.01 -5.72
C GLU A 26 15.45 -2.25 -6.55
N LYS A 27 14.49 -2.71 -7.37
CA LYS A 27 14.65 -3.91 -8.21
C LYS A 27 15.13 -3.61 -9.63
N GLY A 28 15.08 -2.35 -10.07
CA GLY A 28 15.47 -1.95 -11.42
C GLY A 28 14.51 -2.46 -12.52
N VAL A 29 13.25 -2.70 -12.17
CA VAL A 29 12.25 -3.28 -13.07
C VAL A 29 11.09 -2.32 -13.33
N PHE A 30 10.44 -2.53 -14.46
CA PHE A 30 9.20 -1.83 -14.81
C PHE A 30 8.00 -2.73 -14.53
N ILE A 31 6.99 -2.15 -13.90
CA ILE A 31 5.78 -2.87 -13.46
C ILE A 31 4.60 -2.26 -14.18
N HIS A 32 3.89 -3.09 -14.96
CA HIS A 32 2.68 -2.67 -15.64
C HIS A 32 1.51 -2.63 -14.65
N ASP A 33 0.52 -1.77 -14.90
CA ASP A 33 -0.72 -1.76 -14.13
C ASP A 33 -1.41 -3.13 -14.07
N ALA A 34 -1.46 -3.86 -15.19
CA ALA A 34 -1.97 -5.22 -15.27
C ALA A 34 -1.21 -6.22 -14.38
N ASP A 35 0.10 -5.99 -14.17
CA ASP A 35 0.95 -6.87 -13.36
C ASP A 35 0.82 -6.60 -11.86
N PHE A 36 0.18 -5.49 -11.45
CA PHE A 36 -0.02 -5.14 -10.06
C PHE A 36 -1.49 -4.81 -9.74
N GLN A 37 -2.26 -5.86 -9.48
CA GLN A 37 -3.68 -5.82 -9.12
C GLN A 37 -3.95 -6.23 -7.65
N PRO A 38 -3.59 -5.40 -6.64
CA PRO A 38 -3.68 -5.78 -5.22
C PRO A 38 -5.12 -5.93 -4.70
N GLU A 39 -6.12 -5.34 -5.35
CA GLU A 39 -7.53 -5.53 -4.94
C GLU A 39 -8.04 -6.95 -5.26
N GLN A 40 -7.46 -7.59 -6.27
CA GLN A 40 -7.92 -8.88 -6.81
C GLN A 40 -6.95 -10.02 -6.47
N ASN A 41 -5.65 -9.72 -6.36
CA ASN A 41 -4.61 -10.70 -6.13
C ASN A 41 -4.01 -10.53 -4.72
N LEU A 42 -4.22 -11.55 -3.88
CA LEU A 42 -3.72 -11.54 -2.51
C LEU A 42 -2.19 -11.44 -2.42
N ASN A 43 -1.43 -12.08 -3.32
CA ASN A 43 0.03 -11.99 -3.30
C ASN A 43 0.51 -10.55 -3.52
N HIS A 44 -0.17 -9.81 -4.39
CA HIS A 44 0.13 -8.39 -4.62
C HIS A 44 -0.28 -7.54 -3.42
N ALA A 45 -1.39 -7.86 -2.76
CA ALA A 45 -1.80 -7.20 -1.54
C ALA A 45 -0.79 -7.44 -0.40
N MET A 46 -0.24 -8.64 -0.29
CA MET A 46 0.77 -8.97 0.72
C MET A 46 2.08 -8.19 0.53
N LEU A 47 2.48 -7.85 -0.71
CA LEU A 47 3.62 -6.94 -0.92
C LEU A 47 3.43 -5.58 -0.24
N ILE A 48 2.18 -5.11 -0.15
CA ILE A 48 1.84 -3.87 0.56
C ILE A 48 1.96 -4.08 2.07
N VAL A 49 1.52 -5.24 2.58
CA VAL A 49 1.66 -5.62 3.99
C VAL A 49 3.14 -5.61 4.37
N ASP A 50 3.97 -6.37 3.66
CA ASP A 50 5.40 -6.50 3.94
C ASP A 50 6.06 -5.12 4.00
N ARG A 51 5.77 -4.26 3.02
CA ARG A 51 6.34 -2.91 2.97
C ARG A 51 5.85 -2.01 4.11
N LEU A 52 4.59 -2.11 4.52
CA LEU A 52 4.07 -1.36 5.67
C LEU A 52 4.66 -1.88 6.99
N GLU A 53 4.92 -3.18 7.12
CA GLU A 53 5.61 -3.76 8.27
C GLU A 53 7.06 -3.27 8.37
N GLU A 54 7.78 -3.18 7.25
CA GLU A 54 9.11 -2.54 7.19
C GLU A 54 9.07 -1.07 7.63
N MET A 55 7.96 -0.37 7.42
CA MET A 55 7.74 1.00 7.88
C MET A 55 7.28 1.09 9.35
N GLY A 56 7.13 -0.04 10.04
CA GLY A 56 6.74 -0.11 11.45
C GLY A 56 5.23 -0.16 11.72
N PHE A 57 4.40 -0.45 10.70
CA PHE A 57 2.99 -0.77 10.93
C PHE A 57 2.82 -2.23 11.36
N THR A 58 1.88 -2.50 12.25
CA THR A 58 1.52 -3.87 12.64
C THR A 58 0.30 -4.31 11.87
N TYR A 59 0.43 -5.34 11.04
CA TYR A 59 -0.69 -5.93 10.32
C TYR A 59 -1.45 -6.93 11.21
N THR A 60 -2.78 -6.78 11.25
CA THR A 60 -3.66 -7.71 11.96
C THR A 60 -4.92 -8.00 11.16
N VAL A 61 -5.33 -9.26 11.15
CA VAL A 61 -6.58 -9.70 10.52
C VAL A 61 -7.65 -9.82 11.60
N LYS A 62 -8.76 -9.07 11.46
CA LYS A 62 -9.88 -9.02 12.42
C LYS A 62 -11.17 -9.59 11.81
N GLY A 63 -11.07 -10.77 11.19
CA GLY A 63 -12.17 -11.48 10.54
C GLY A 63 -11.86 -11.85 9.09
N VAL A 64 -12.86 -12.31 8.35
CA VAL A 64 -12.68 -12.85 6.99
C VAL A 64 -12.30 -11.77 5.96
N SER A 65 -12.77 -10.54 6.16
CA SER A 65 -12.55 -9.44 5.21
C SER A 65 -12.32 -8.09 5.90
N ARG A 66 -11.82 -8.12 7.14
CA ARG A 66 -11.44 -6.94 7.90
C ARG A 66 -9.99 -7.05 8.33
N VAL A 67 -9.21 -6.04 7.99
CA VAL A 67 -7.80 -5.96 8.37
C VAL A 67 -7.50 -4.60 8.99
N CYS A 68 -6.47 -4.56 9.81
CA CYS A 68 -6.00 -3.34 10.45
C CYS A 68 -4.48 -3.25 10.33
N PHE A 69 -4.00 -2.05 10.05
CA PHE A 69 -2.62 -1.65 10.22
C PHE A 69 -2.56 -0.69 11.41
N ASN A 70 -2.05 -1.15 12.54
CA ASN A 70 -2.18 -0.47 13.83
C ASN A 70 -3.66 -0.17 14.16
N GLU A 71 -4.03 1.11 14.24
CA GLU A 71 -5.39 1.58 14.53
C GLU A 71 -6.22 1.81 13.26
N ILE A 72 -5.61 1.80 12.08
CA ILE A 72 -6.28 2.05 10.80
C ILE A 72 -6.82 0.72 10.29
N CYS A 73 -8.14 0.57 10.33
CA CYS A 73 -8.84 -0.63 9.87
C CYS A 73 -9.66 -0.36 8.63
N ALA A 74 -9.71 -1.32 7.71
CA ALA A 74 -10.66 -1.30 6.62
C ALA A 74 -11.26 -2.68 6.36
N THR A 75 -12.39 -2.68 5.66
CA THR A 75 -13.06 -3.87 5.18
C THR A 75 -13.02 -3.94 3.66
N GLY A 76 -13.19 -5.13 3.12
CA GLY A 76 -13.31 -5.37 1.69
C GLY A 76 -14.22 -6.55 1.40
N GLU A 77 -14.41 -6.83 0.11
CA GLU A 77 -15.12 -8.03 -0.34
C GLU A 77 -14.25 -9.29 -0.16
N THR A 78 -12.95 -9.12 -0.30
CA THR A 78 -11.92 -10.16 -0.11
C THR A 78 -10.83 -9.64 0.83
N LEU A 79 -9.96 -10.54 1.28
CA LEU A 79 -8.80 -10.14 2.08
C LEU A 79 -7.88 -9.18 1.31
N ALA A 80 -7.64 -9.44 0.02
CA ALA A 80 -6.82 -8.60 -0.85
C ALA A 80 -7.42 -7.17 -0.99
N HIS A 81 -8.74 -7.11 -1.18
CA HIS A 81 -9.47 -5.85 -1.22
C HIS A 81 -9.42 -5.12 0.14
N ALA A 82 -9.57 -5.83 1.25
CA ALA A 82 -9.49 -5.23 2.59
C ALA A 82 -8.10 -4.64 2.89
N ILE A 83 -7.03 -5.36 2.54
CA ILE A 83 -5.65 -4.89 2.63
C ILE A 83 -5.46 -3.61 1.82
N THR A 84 -5.88 -3.63 0.56
CA THR A 84 -5.73 -2.49 -0.34
C THR A 84 -6.50 -1.27 0.17
N ASN A 85 -7.71 -1.46 0.70
CA ASN A 85 -8.49 -0.38 1.29
C ASN A 85 -7.80 0.20 2.54
N ALA A 86 -7.31 -0.65 3.43
CA ALA A 86 -6.63 -0.19 4.65
C ALA A 86 -5.34 0.57 4.31
N ALA A 87 -4.55 0.05 3.38
CA ALA A 87 -3.35 0.72 2.88
C ALA A 87 -3.67 2.07 2.22
N TYR A 88 -4.74 2.13 1.41
CA TYR A 88 -5.18 3.40 0.84
C TYR A 88 -5.61 4.41 1.91
N SER A 89 -6.32 3.97 2.95
CA SER A 89 -6.66 4.83 4.10
C SER A 89 -5.42 5.37 4.79
N ILE A 90 -4.34 4.59 4.94
CA ILE A 90 -3.06 5.09 5.46
C ILE A 90 -2.56 6.22 4.56
N VAL A 91 -2.53 6.02 3.24
CA VAL A 91 -2.06 7.05 2.30
C VAL A 91 -2.89 8.34 2.41
N GLU A 92 -4.22 8.23 2.48
CA GLU A 92 -5.12 9.39 2.63
C GLU A 92 -4.92 10.11 3.98
N HIS A 93 -4.87 9.38 5.09
CA HIS A 93 -4.65 9.95 6.42
C HIS A 93 -3.27 10.61 6.55
N HIS A 94 -2.24 10.03 5.95
CA HIS A 94 -0.88 10.60 5.96
C HIS A 94 -0.68 11.70 4.91
N SER A 95 -1.52 11.80 3.88
CA SER A 95 -1.48 12.92 2.93
C SER A 95 -2.01 14.22 3.54
N THR A 96 -2.82 14.15 4.60
CA THR A 96 -3.34 15.33 5.34
C THR A 96 -2.45 15.72 6.51
N ALA A 97 -1.72 14.76 7.09
CA ALA A 97 -0.76 14.96 8.17
C ALA A 97 0.69 15.00 7.64
N ASP A 98 1.05 16.12 7.02
CA ASP A 98 2.41 16.65 6.98
C ASP A 98 3.50 15.71 6.41
N SER A 99 3.90 16.01 5.17
CA SER A 99 5.06 15.48 4.43
C SER A 99 6.39 15.44 5.21
N THR A 100 6.43 16.03 6.40
CA THR A 100 7.61 16.17 7.26
C THR A 100 7.77 15.00 8.25
N ARG A 101 6.73 14.21 8.54
CA ARG A 101 6.76 13.24 9.66
C ARG A 101 7.16 11.80 9.34
N MET A 102 7.23 11.38 8.07
CA MET A 102 7.73 10.03 7.76
C MET A 102 9.21 9.82 8.13
N TRP A 103 9.98 10.91 8.29
CA TRP A 103 11.42 10.84 8.62
C TRP A 103 11.73 11.01 10.11
N GLN A 104 10.74 11.37 10.94
CA GLN A 104 10.98 11.66 12.37
C GLN A 104 10.71 10.48 13.31
N LYS A 105 10.19 9.35 12.83
CA LYS A 105 10.06 8.13 13.64
C LYS A 105 11.21 7.12 13.44
N MET A 106 12.25 7.49 12.69
CA MET A 106 13.46 6.69 12.48
C MET A 106 14.70 7.18 13.27
N CYS A 107 14.53 8.08 14.25
CA CYS A 107 15.59 8.52 15.16
C CYS A 107 15.16 8.39 16.61
#